data_AF-A0A4Y1ZYW2-F1
#
_entry.id   AF-A0A4Y1ZYW2-F1
#
_cell.length_a   1.000
_cell.length_b   1.000
_cell.length_c   1.000
_cell.angle_alpha   90.00
_cell.angle_beta   90.00
_cell.angle_gamma   90.00
#
_symmetry.space_group_name_H-M   'P 1'
#
loop_
_entity.id
_entity.type
_entity.pdbx_description
1 polymer ?
#
loop_
_entity_poly.entity_id
_entity_poly.type
_entity_poly.pdbx_seq_one_letter_code
_entity_poly.pdbx_strand_id
1 'polypeptide(L)'
;MIFKIVKLLIACFIILTSSVFSVATSCVHETACNCTEDALKCKCQSSELIVIQTFAKHDWKTVLVEDCQFVKISLGAFLHMNLEEVVFRNIKKLKFRPFAFSGIKTMGRFRMENINDLDIDLFGMSGLFGLESIKLINVTAPNLSEFAISGSNISVFEIEGSSLILDSFSIVIWSMNDVYIKNTDIQSHTNSSLIIRTADRVHFQKSVFASLAENSIFILWTEVVEILNCSFKSLPPSFLYGHTDHFSFNDNIIDNSETNAFQRFFVSQTAEFKNNKFLAVETDSIFPSPNNNVTEVIKKISVGGNSFHCDCRLAWLFTGREVYSPIIHSSNCYNYRHFPLSQMFRYFYSNETCNFSGFDSTRMLEQMNRQLLKDDTRVSKAPPLYIGIFGKNFMISIFILCVMKMTGNV
;
A
#
# COMPACT_ATOMS: atom_id res chain seq x y z
N MET A 1 4.78 12.53 -27.77
CA MET A 1 5.21 11.14 -28.06
C MET A 1 6.35 11.09 -29.10
N ILE A 2 6.17 11.64 -30.31
CA ILE A 2 7.19 11.65 -31.39
C ILE A 2 8.54 12.23 -30.92
N PHE A 3 8.54 13.35 -30.19
CA PHE A 3 9.78 13.96 -29.70
C PHE A 3 10.53 13.09 -28.67
N LYS A 4 9.82 12.29 -27.86
CA LYS A 4 10.43 11.32 -26.93
C LYS A 4 11.04 10.13 -27.72
N ILE A 5 10.36 9.67 -28.77
CA ILE A 5 10.86 8.59 -29.66
C ILE A 5 12.12 9.03 -30.42
N VAL A 6 12.15 10.27 -30.93
CA VAL A 6 13.34 10.81 -31.63
C VAL A 6 14.54 10.90 -30.69
N LYS A 7 14.36 11.36 -29.44
CA LYS A 7 15.43 11.36 -28.43
C LYS A 7 15.94 9.94 -28.13
N LEU A 8 15.05 8.96 -28.07
CA LEU A 8 15.41 7.55 -27.87
C LEU A 8 16.24 7.01 -29.04
N LEU A 9 15.80 7.27 -30.28
CA LEU A 9 16.51 6.81 -31.48
C LEU A 9 17.90 7.45 -31.61
N ILE A 10 18.03 8.73 -31.29
CA ILE A 10 19.33 9.42 -31.28
C ILE A 10 20.25 8.83 -30.20
N ALA A 11 19.73 8.53 -29.00
CA ALA A 11 20.51 7.88 -27.96
C ALA A 11 21.02 6.50 -28.41
N CYS A 12 20.18 5.69 -29.05
CA CYS A 12 20.59 4.40 -29.63
C CYS A 12 21.68 4.56 -30.70
N PHE A 13 21.60 5.59 -31.55
CA PHE A 13 22.58 5.85 -32.60
C PHE A 13 23.95 6.29 -32.03
N ILE A 14 23.97 7.06 -30.95
CA ILE A 14 25.20 7.45 -30.25
C ILE A 14 25.89 6.24 -29.60
N ILE A 15 25.13 5.28 -29.08
CA ILE A 15 25.67 4.02 -28.53
C ILE A 15 26.36 3.20 -29.62
N LEU A 16 25.80 3.16 -30.83
CA LEU A 16 26.36 2.40 -31.94
C LEU A 16 27.65 3.00 -32.53
N THR A 17 27.90 4.30 -32.34
CA THR A 17 29.01 5.02 -32.99
C THR A 17 30.22 5.29 -32.09
N SER A 18 30.13 4.97 -30.79
CA SER A 18 31.16 5.32 -29.79
C SER A 18 32.29 4.27 -29.63
N SER A 19 32.46 3.35 -30.58
CA SER A 19 33.30 2.15 -30.43
C SER A 19 34.82 2.30 -30.75
N VAL A 20 35.41 3.52 -30.76
CA VAL A 20 36.82 3.67 -31.24
C VAL A 20 37.77 4.49 -30.33
N PHE A 21 37.51 4.60 -29.03
CA PHE A 21 38.52 5.17 -28.11
C PHE A 21 38.94 4.16 -27.03
N SER A 22 39.92 3.32 -27.38
CA SER A 22 40.70 2.53 -26.40
C SER A 22 41.71 3.43 -25.70
N VAL A 23 41.25 4.23 -24.74
CA VAL A 23 42.12 4.65 -23.63
C VAL A 23 41.85 3.65 -22.52
N ALA A 24 42.72 2.65 -22.41
CA ALA A 24 42.67 1.67 -21.33
C ALA A 24 43.00 2.39 -20.01
N THR A 25 41.99 3.00 -19.40
CA THR A 25 42.15 3.55 -18.06
C THR A 25 42.29 2.41 -17.06
N SER A 26 43.11 2.70 -16.04
CA SER A 26 43.11 2.07 -14.74
C SER A 26 41.71 1.99 -14.12
N CYS A 27 41.59 1.28 -13.00
CA CYS A 27 40.38 1.11 -12.22
C CYS A 27 39.57 2.41 -12.06
N VAL A 28 38.24 2.32 -11.87
CA VAL A 28 37.29 3.46 -11.81
C VAL A 28 37.80 4.67 -11.01
N HIS A 29 38.49 4.41 -9.89
CA HIS A 29 39.21 5.41 -9.11
C HIS A 29 40.40 4.75 -8.44
N GLU A 30 41.64 5.09 -8.81
CA GLU A 30 42.84 4.36 -8.39
C GLU A 30 43.03 4.29 -6.87
N THR A 31 42.66 5.33 -6.14
CA THR A 31 42.86 5.40 -4.68
C THR A 31 41.69 4.82 -3.87
N ALA A 32 40.50 4.78 -4.45
CA ALA A 32 39.26 4.48 -3.72
C ALA A 32 38.67 3.13 -4.12
N CYS A 33 39.08 2.59 -5.27
CA CYS A 33 38.55 1.37 -5.83
C CYS A 33 39.66 0.33 -6.04
N ASN A 34 39.37 -0.89 -5.63
CA ASN A 34 40.11 -2.08 -5.99
C ASN A 34 39.33 -2.81 -7.10
N CYS A 35 39.93 -2.90 -8.28
CA CYS A 35 39.37 -3.61 -9.43
C CYS A 35 40.15 -4.90 -9.65
N THR A 36 39.47 -6.05 -9.57
CA THR A 36 39.96 -7.35 -10.02
C THR A 36 39.29 -7.71 -11.34
N GLU A 37 39.60 -8.88 -11.89
CA GLU A 37 38.95 -9.40 -13.10
C GLU A 37 37.44 -9.62 -12.91
N ASP A 38 37.03 -9.96 -11.69
CA ASP A 38 35.67 -10.38 -11.34
C ASP A 38 34.94 -9.42 -10.39
N ALA A 39 35.61 -8.41 -9.84
CA ALA A 39 35.00 -7.51 -8.87
C ALA A 39 35.45 -6.05 -8.98
N LEU A 40 34.50 -5.15 -8.75
CA LEU A 40 34.73 -3.74 -8.44
C LEU A 40 34.37 -3.51 -6.98
N LYS A 41 35.36 -3.13 -6.16
CA LYS A 41 35.13 -2.77 -4.75
C LYS A 41 35.64 -1.36 -4.50
N CYS A 42 34.72 -0.42 -4.33
CA CYS A 42 35.04 0.96 -3.99
C CYS A 42 34.66 1.26 -2.55
N LYS A 43 35.59 1.83 -1.79
CA LYS A 43 35.36 2.36 -0.45
C LYS A 43 35.90 3.78 -0.37
N CYS A 44 35.00 4.74 -0.29
CA CYS A 44 35.38 6.15 -0.35
C CYS A 44 35.87 6.69 0.98
N GLN A 45 36.79 7.64 0.92
CA GLN A 45 37.03 8.60 2.00
C GLN A 45 36.08 9.80 1.83
N SER A 46 35.76 10.52 2.92
CA SER A 46 34.58 11.37 3.14
C SER A 46 34.24 12.50 2.13
N SER A 47 34.90 12.60 0.99
CA SER A 47 34.63 13.57 -0.08
C SER A 47 34.70 12.99 -1.49
N GLU A 48 34.99 11.70 -1.64
CA GLU A 48 35.26 11.13 -2.96
C GLU A 48 34.00 10.99 -3.81
N LEU A 49 34.20 11.23 -5.11
CA LEU A 49 33.20 11.16 -6.16
C LEU A 49 33.54 9.98 -7.07
N ILE A 50 32.64 9.00 -7.16
CA ILE A 50 32.82 7.83 -8.01
C ILE A 50 31.93 7.95 -9.23
N VAL A 51 32.52 7.87 -10.43
CA VAL A 51 31.76 7.77 -11.68
C VAL A 51 32.06 6.43 -12.32
N ILE A 52 31.10 5.50 -12.28
CA ILE A 52 31.21 4.25 -13.03
C ILE A 52 30.85 4.58 -14.48
N GLN A 53 31.84 4.51 -15.36
CA GLN A 53 31.70 4.84 -16.79
C GLN A 53 31.36 3.61 -17.64
N THR A 54 30.91 3.86 -18.85
CA THR A 54 30.74 2.84 -19.91
C THR A 54 32.11 2.22 -20.25
N PHE A 55 32.14 0.96 -20.67
CA PHE A 55 33.34 0.24 -21.12
C PHE A 55 34.36 -0.07 -20.03
N ALA A 56 33.92 -0.65 -18.91
CA ALA A 56 34.85 -1.25 -17.98
C ALA A 56 35.69 -2.33 -18.68
N LYS A 57 36.99 -2.35 -18.40
CA LYS A 57 37.95 -3.32 -18.96
C LYS A 57 37.64 -4.76 -18.53
N HIS A 58 36.97 -4.92 -17.39
CA HIS A 58 36.75 -6.20 -16.72
C HIS A 58 35.26 -6.56 -16.75
N ASP A 59 34.95 -7.85 -16.91
CA ASP A 59 33.60 -8.41 -16.79
C ASP A 59 33.30 -8.69 -15.33
N TRP A 60 33.06 -7.62 -14.55
CA TRP A 60 32.80 -7.75 -13.13
C TRP A 60 31.53 -8.55 -12.88
N LYS A 61 31.65 -9.52 -11.97
CA LYS A 61 30.53 -10.28 -11.41
C LYS A 61 29.98 -9.61 -10.17
N THR A 62 30.86 -9.01 -9.35
CA THR A 62 30.47 -8.35 -8.10
C THR A 62 30.82 -6.86 -8.14
N VAL A 63 29.85 -6.01 -7.83
CA VAL A 63 30.06 -4.57 -7.70
C VAL A 63 29.66 -4.14 -6.29
N LEU A 64 30.59 -3.58 -5.54
CA LEU A 64 30.36 -3.01 -4.21
C LEU A 64 30.91 -1.59 -4.18
N VAL A 65 30.04 -0.62 -3.87
CA VAL A 65 30.43 0.77 -3.66
C VAL A 65 29.88 1.25 -2.32
N GLU A 66 30.77 1.66 -1.42
CA GLU A 66 30.39 2.05 -0.07
C GLU A 66 31.05 3.34 0.45
N ASP A 67 30.35 4.00 1.38
CA ASP A 67 30.82 5.14 2.16
C ASP A 67 31.16 6.40 1.33
N CYS A 68 30.52 6.58 0.16
CA CYS A 68 30.79 7.67 -0.79
C CYS A 68 29.85 8.88 -0.66
N GLN A 69 30.36 10.09 -0.93
CA GLN A 69 29.52 11.29 -0.97
C GLN A 69 28.63 11.33 -2.21
N PHE A 70 29.20 10.98 -3.37
CA PHE A 70 28.47 10.97 -4.63
C PHE A 70 28.91 9.81 -5.50
N VAL A 71 27.94 9.04 -5.96
CA VAL A 71 28.15 7.96 -6.93
C VAL A 71 27.27 8.23 -8.14
N LYS A 72 27.87 8.22 -9.32
CA LYS A 72 27.15 8.35 -10.58
C LYS A 72 27.41 7.13 -11.45
N ILE A 73 26.32 6.47 -11.87
CA ILE A 73 26.36 5.38 -12.82
C ILE A 73 26.02 5.92 -14.20
N SER A 74 26.97 5.82 -15.12
CA SER A 74 26.83 6.34 -16.48
C SER A 74 26.01 5.39 -17.35
N LEU A 75 25.59 5.87 -18.52
CA LEU A 75 24.86 5.09 -19.50
C LEU A 75 25.66 3.83 -19.90
N GLY A 76 25.05 2.66 -19.86
CA GLY A 76 25.70 1.40 -20.24
C GLY A 76 26.93 1.04 -19.39
N ALA A 77 27.00 1.49 -18.12
CA ALA A 77 28.11 1.20 -17.23
C ALA A 77 28.41 -0.30 -17.07
N PHE A 78 27.38 -1.14 -17.23
CA PHE A 78 27.48 -2.60 -17.07
C PHE A 78 27.16 -3.38 -18.35
N LEU A 79 27.34 -2.76 -19.51
CA LEU A 79 27.00 -3.37 -20.80
C LEU A 79 27.72 -4.72 -20.99
N HIS A 80 26.96 -5.75 -21.38
CA HIS A 80 27.42 -7.12 -21.67
C HIS A 80 28.01 -7.92 -20.49
N MET A 81 27.83 -7.43 -19.25
CA MET A 81 28.35 -8.09 -18.05
C MET A 81 27.44 -9.22 -17.54
N ASN A 82 28.03 -10.14 -16.78
CA ASN A 82 27.32 -11.16 -15.98
C ASN A 82 27.42 -10.83 -14.50
N LEU A 83 26.50 -10.00 -13.99
CA LEU A 83 26.52 -9.53 -12.62
C LEU A 83 25.85 -10.53 -11.68
N GLU A 84 26.58 -11.06 -10.72
CA GLU A 84 26.02 -11.90 -9.65
C GLU A 84 25.46 -11.04 -8.51
N GLU A 85 26.13 -9.94 -8.18
CA GLU A 85 25.74 -9.05 -7.08
C GLU A 85 26.17 -7.59 -7.30
N VAL A 86 25.24 -6.65 -7.11
CA VAL A 86 25.50 -5.21 -7.13
C VAL A 86 24.98 -4.58 -5.84
N VAL A 87 25.88 -3.95 -5.09
CA VAL A 87 25.59 -3.35 -3.78
C VAL A 87 26.08 -1.91 -3.73
N PHE A 88 25.17 -1.01 -3.41
CA PHE A 88 25.44 0.40 -3.10
C PHE A 88 25.08 0.66 -1.64
N ARG A 89 26.03 1.09 -0.81
CA ARG A 89 25.82 1.23 0.64
C ARG A 89 26.34 2.56 1.20
N ASN A 90 25.59 3.18 2.10
CA ASN A 90 26.02 4.40 2.82
C ASN A 90 26.45 5.52 1.86
N ILE A 91 25.66 5.77 0.82
CA ILE A 91 25.97 6.80 -0.18
C ILE A 91 25.06 8.00 0.04
N LYS A 92 25.66 9.18 0.19
CA LYS A 92 24.87 10.40 0.40
C LYS A 92 24.02 10.75 -0.82
N LYS A 93 24.57 10.65 -2.03
CA LYS A 93 23.80 10.85 -3.27
C LYS A 93 24.20 9.84 -4.34
N LEU A 94 23.23 9.08 -4.83
CA LEU A 94 23.41 8.03 -5.83
C LEU A 94 22.58 8.39 -7.06
N LYS A 95 23.26 8.58 -8.20
CA LYS A 95 22.61 8.96 -9.46
C LYS A 95 22.76 7.89 -10.53
N PHE A 96 21.64 7.44 -11.08
CA PHE A 96 21.62 6.57 -12.27
C PHE A 96 21.24 7.38 -13.49
N ARG A 97 22.12 7.41 -14.49
CA ARG A 97 21.81 7.95 -15.81
C ARG A 97 20.93 6.98 -16.60
N PRO A 98 20.21 7.44 -17.64
CA PRO A 98 19.39 6.58 -18.48
C PRO A 98 20.19 5.37 -18.97
N PHE A 99 19.56 4.19 -18.95
CA PHE A 99 20.13 2.95 -19.46
C PHE A 99 21.44 2.51 -18.77
N ALA A 100 21.64 2.89 -17.50
CA ALA A 100 22.82 2.50 -16.73
C ALA A 100 23.03 0.97 -16.69
N PHE A 101 21.93 0.21 -16.66
CA PHE A 101 21.90 -1.25 -16.65
C PHE A 101 21.51 -1.90 -17.98
N SER A 102 21.56 -1.15 -19.10
CA SER A 102 21.19 -1.72 -20.39
C SER A 102 22.19 -2.76 -20.89
N GLY A 103 21.65 -3.83 -21.49
CA GLY A 103 22.43 -4.88 -22.16
C GLY A 103 23.26 -5.77 -21.22
N ILE A 104 22.93 -5.82 -19.94
CA ILE A 104 23.44 -6.84 -19.00
C ILE A 104 22.91 -8.21 -19.43
N LYS A 105 23.79 -9.23 -19.41
CA LYS A 105 23.42 -10.60 -19.80
C LYS A 105 22.62 -11.29 -18.70
N THR A 106 23.13 -11.19 -17.48
CA THR A 106 22.53 -11.78 -16.27
C THR A 106 22.75 -10.84 -15.10
N MET A 107 21.76 -10.74 -14.21
CA MET A 107 21.89 -10.06 -12.93
C MET A 107 21.29 -10.94 -11.82
N GLY A 108 22.06 -11.25 -10.78
CA GLY A 108 21.57 -12.00 -9.61
C GLY A 108 20.85 -11.09 -8.62
N ARG A 109 21.61 -10.43 -7.74
CA ARG A 109 21.09 -9.63 -6.61
C ARG A 109 21.47 -8.15 -6.76
N PHE A 110 20.50 -7.27 -6.54
CA PHE A 110 20.69 -5.82 -6.55
C PHE A 110 20.26 -5.20 -5.23
N ARG A 111 21.14 -4.44 -4.56
CA ARG A 111 20.87 -3.89 -3.24
C ARG A 111 21.34 -2.44 -3.10
N MET A 112 20.46 -1.58 -2.62
CA MET A 112 20.76 -0.20 -2.22
C MET A 112 20.44 -0.03 -0.75
N GLU A 113 21.41 0.44 0.04
CA GLU A 113 21.30 0.56 1.49
C GLU A 113 21.75 1.92 1.98
N ASN A 114 20.96 2.55 2.85
CA ASN A 114 21.31 3.82 3.50
C ASN A 114 21.71 4.88 2.45
N ILE A 115 20.79 5.16 1.51
CA ILE A 115 20.99 6.15 0.44
C ILE A 115 20.16 7.39 0.77
N ASN A 116 20.81 8.52 1.00
CA ASN A 116 20.10 9.73 1.46
C ASN A 116 19.41 10.52 0.32
N ASP A 117 19.90 10.40 -0.91
CA ASP A 117 19.38 11.08 -2.09
C ASP A 117 19.58 10.17 -3.31
N LEU A 118 18.59 9.33 -3.59
CA LEU A 118 18.53 8.49 -4.77
C LEU A 118 17.85 9.24 -5.93
N ASP A 119 18.59 9.42 -7.01
CA ASP A 119 18.17 10.12 -8.22
C ASP A 119 18.31 9.17 -9.43
N ILE A 120 17.19 8.61 -9.87
CA ILE A 120 17.15 7.73 -11.04
C ILE A 120 16.51 8.50 -12.19
N ASP A 121 17.31 8.82 -13.21
CA ASP A 121 16.82 9.43 -14.45
C ASP A 121 15.87 8.44 -15.18
N LEU A 122 15.04 8.95 -16.09
CA LEU A 122 14.17 8.15 -16.99
C LEU A 122 14.92 6.94 -17.58
N PHE A 123 14.39 5.72 -17.36
CA PHE A 123 15.00 4.44 -17.75
C PHE A 123 16.37 4.14 -17.10
N GLY A 124 16.70 4.74 -15.96
CA GLY A 124 17.99 4.54 -15.30
C GLY A 124 18.23 3.09 -14.91
N MET A 125 17.24 2.45 -14.29
CA MET A 125 17.23 1.03 -13.94
C MET A 125 16.20 0.27 -14.77
N SER A 126 16.28 0.41 -16.11
CA SER A 126 15.41 -0.31 -17.04
C SER A 126 16.02 -1.61 -17.54
N GLY A 127 15.16 -2.56 -17.87
CA GLY A 127 15.57 -3.81 -18.52
C GLY A 127 16.23 -4.79 -17.56
N LEU A 128 15.81 -4.78 -16.30
CA LEU A 128 16.25 -5.75 -15.30
C LEU A 128 15.49 -7.06 -15.52
N PHE A 129 16.16 -8.12 -15.97
CA PHE A 129 15.54 -9.40 -16.30
C PHE A 129 16.17 -10.56 -15.53
N GLY A 130 15.34 -11.42 -14.95
CA GLY A 130 15.80 -12.67 -14.33
C GLY A 130 16.58 -12.48 -13.03
N LEU A 131 16.25 -11.43 -12.25
CA LEU A 131 16.92 -11.16 -10.98
C LEU A 131 16.37 -12.04 -9.87
N GLU A 132 17.25 -12.50 -8.99
CA GLU A 132 16.84 -13.12 -7.73
C GLU A 132 16.19 -12.08 -6.82
N SER A 133 16.82 -10.91 -6.66
CA SER A 133 16.22 -9.85 -5.84
C SER A 133 16.66 -8.43 -6.19
N ILE A 134 15.74 -7.49 -5.94
CA ILE A 134 16.02 -6.05 -5.83
C ILE A 134 15.61 -5.61 -4.43
N LYS A 135 16.53 -4.96 -3.70
CA LYS A 135 16.28 -4.46 -2.34
C LYS A 135 16.65 -2.99 -2.19
N LEU A 136 15.71 -2.18 -1.71
CA LEU A 136 15.90 -0.78 -1.33
C LEU A 136 15.69 -0.65 0.18
N ILE A 137 16.76 -0.44 0.95
CA ILE A 137 16.72 -0.42 2.42
C ILE A 137 17.21 0.94 2.91
N ASN A 138 16.37 1.66 3.67
CA ASN A 138 16.68 3.01 4.16
C ASN A 138 17.09 3.96 3.02
N VAL A 139 16.28 4.00 1.96
CA VAL A 139 16.51 4.82 0.77
C VAL A 139 15.56 6.00 0.75
N THR A 140 16.10 7.20 0.57
CA THR A 140 15.30 8.40 0.31
C THR A 140 15.42 8.75 -1.17
N ALA A 141 14.30 8.72 -1.88
CA ALA A 141 14.20 9.11 -3.28
C ALA A 141 13.17 10.25 -3.40
N PRO A 142 13.62 11.53 -3.35
CA PRO A 142 12.72 12.68 -3.36
C PRO A 142 12.01 12.88 -4.71
N ASN A 143 12.49 12.23 -5.77
CA ASN A 143 11.74 12.04 -6.99
C ASN A 143 12.27 10.81 -7.74
N LEU A 144 11.43 9.80 -7.96
CA LEU A 144 11.68 8.75 -8.94
C LEU A 144 10.99 9.07 -10.25
N SER A 145 11.78 9.34 -11.28
CA SER A 145 11.29 9.66 -12.64
C SER A 145 10.45 8.54 -13.24
N GLU A 146 9.69 8.87 -14.29
CA GLU A 146 8.99 7.90 -15.16
C GLU A 146 9.93 6.75 -15.59
N PHE A 147 9.49 5.50 -15.45
CA PHE A 147 10.25 4.27 -15.71
C PHE A 147 11.63 4.21 -15.05
N ALA A 148 11.82 4.86 -13.90
CA ALA A 148 13.07 4.81 -13.14
C ALA A 148 13.52 3.36 -12.89
N ILE A 149 12.62 2.53 -12.37
CA ILE A 149 12.86 1.11 -12.11
C ILE A 149 11.90 0.28 -12.96
N SER A 150 12.43 -0.52 -13.88
CA SER A 150 11.62 -1.45 -14.65
C SER A 150 12.31 -2.78 -14.92
N GLY A 151 11.54 -3.86 -14.77
CA GLY A 151 12.07 -5.22 -14.91
C GLY A 151 11.00 -6.31 -15.03
N SER A 152 11.45 -7.54 -15.23
CA SER A 152 10.61 -8.73 -15.34
C SER A 152 11.34 -9.97 -14.81
N ASN A 153 10.56 -10.96 -14.38
CA ASN A 153 11.03 -12.24 -13.85
C ASN A 153 11.96 -12.02 -12.64
N ILE A 154 11.52 -11.20 -11.68
CA ILE A 154 12.26 -10.89 -10.46
C ILE A 154 11.71 -11.78 -9.34
N SER A 155 12.51 -12.56 -8.62
CA SER A 155 11.93 -13.40 -7.56
C SER A 155 11.41 -12.54 -6.40
N VAL A 156 12.20 -11.58 -5.90
CA VAL A 156 11.83 -10.72 -4.77
C VAL A 156 12.10 -9.24 -5.05
N PHE A 157 11.10 -8.39 -4.86
CA PHE A 157 11.24 -6.93 -4.86
C PHE A 157 10.90 -6.37 -3.48
N GLU A 158 11.87 -5.81 -2.78
CA GLU A 158 11.71 -5.34 -1.40
C GLU A 158 12.10 -3.88 -1.22
N ILE A 159 11.22 -3.11 -0.58
CA ILE A 159 11.45 -1.74 -0.13
C ILE A 159 11.21 -1.71 1.38
N GLU A 160 12.20 -1.29 2.15
CA GLU A 160 12.12 -1.23 3.60
C GLU A 160 12.69 0.08 4.15
N GLY A 161 12.01 0.67 5.14
CA GLY A 161 12.52 1.83 5.87
C GLY A 161 12.76 3.07 5.01
N SER A 162 12.08 3.16 3.86
CA SER A 162 12.41 4.12 2.79
C SER A 162 11.40 5.27 2.69
N SER A 163 11.76 6.33 1.99
CA SER A 163 10.89 7.49 1.71
C SER A 163 10.94 7.79 0.22
N LEU A 164 9.84 7.54 -0.50
CA LEU A 164 9.80 7.59 -1.96
C LEU A 164 8.70 8.54 -2.45
N ILE A 165 9.06 9.46 -3.33
CA ILE A 165 8.11 10.25 -4.12
C ILE A 165 8.13 9.71 -5.55
N LEU A 166 6.98 9.21 -6.00
CA LEU A 166 6.81 8.53 -7.28
C LEU A 166 6.09 9.44 -8.28
N ASP A 167 6.73 9.72 -9.42
CA ASP A 167 6.07 10.22 -10.62
C ASP A 167 5.24 9.10 -11.29
N SER A 168 4.71 9.36 -12.49
CA SER A 168 3.94 8.35 -13.24
C SER A 168 4.87 7.26 -13.75
N PHE A 169 4.45 6.00 -13.67
CA PHE A 169 5.21 4.84 -14.15
C PHE A 169 6.61 4.70 -13.53
N SER A 170 6.87 5.25 -12.34
CA SER A 170 8.22 5.24 -11.76
C SER A 170 8.76 3.84 -11.48
N ILE A 171 7.88 2.95 -11.01
CA ILE A 171 8.22 1.55 -10.74
C ILE A 171 7.28 0.69 -11.57
N VAL A 172 7.83 -0.04 -12.55
CA VAL A 172 7.07 -0.92 -13.45
C VAL A 172 7.70 -2.30 -13.48
N ILE A 173 7.09 -3.25 -12.77
CA ILE A 173 7.56 -4.61 -12.72
C ILE A 173 6.55 -5.55 -13.40
N TRP A 174 7.02 -6.25 -14.42
CA TRP A 174 6.18 -7.05 -15.29
C TRP A 174 5.82 -8.41 -14.72
N SER A 175 6.75 -9.05 -14.02
CA SER A 175 6.54 -10.36 -13.41
C SER A 175 7.49 -10.57 -12.24
N MET A 176 6.94 -11.05 -11.12
CA MET A 176 7.72 -11.44 -9.95
C MET A 176 6.99 -12.47 -9.10
N ASN A 177 7.66 -13.01 -8.09
CA ASN A 177 6.99 -13.88 -7.11
C ASN A 177 6.48 -13.01 -5.96
N ASP A 178 7.37 -12.24 -5.33
CA ASP A 178 7.05 -11.51 -4.10
C ASP A 178 7.41 -10.02 -4.16
N VAL A 179 6.47 -9.18 -3.70
CA VAL A 179 6.68 -7.74 -3.44
C VAL A 179 6.49 -7.45 -1.96
N TYR A 180 7.47 -6.81 -1.34
CA TYR A 180 7.41 -6.35 0.05
C TYR A 180 7.68 -4.85 0.13
N ILE A 181 6.74 -4.09 0.71
CA ILE A 181 6.90 -2.66 0.97
C ILE A 181 6.60 -2.42 2.45
N LYS A 182 7.66 -2.30 3.26
CA LYS A 182 7.60 -2.31 4.72
C LYS A 182 8.12 -1.01 5.31
N ASN A 183 7.48 -0.48 6.35
CA ASN A 183 7.97 0.68 7.10
C ASN A 183 8.38 1.85 6.19
N THR A 184 7.64 2.09 5.11
CA THR A 184 8.02 3.02 4.03
C THR A 184 7.02 4.16 3.94
N ASP A 185 7.49 5.38 3.73
CA ASP A 185 6.67 6.54 3.34
C ASP A 185 6.61 6.63 1.81
N ILE A 186 5.39 6.57 1.26
CA ILE A 186 5.12 6.64 -0.17
C ILE A 186 4.23 7.84 -0.46
N GLN A 187 4.70 8.67 -1.39
CA GLN A 187 3.92 9.73 -2.00
C GLN A 187 3.85 9.47 -3.50
N SER A 188 2.65 9.49 -4.07
CA SER A 188 2.40 9.35 -5.49
C SER A 188 1.44 10.46 -5.89
N HIS A 189 1.97 11.47 -6.59
CA HIS A 189 1.20 12.65 -7.00
C HIS A 189 0.58 12.50 -8.39
N THR A 190 0.78 11.36 -9.03
CA THR A 190 0.33 11.11 -10.39
C THR A 190 -0.20 9.68 -10.57
N ASN A 191 -0.96 9.47 -11.62
CA ASN A 191 -1.57 8.18 -11.89
C ASN A 191 -0.49 7.17 -12.33
N SER A 192 -0.73 5.89 -12.04
CA SER A 192 0.08 4.74 -12.46
C SER A 192 1.52 4.77 -11.97
N SER A 193 1.80 5.30 -10.78
CA SER A 193 3.15 5.42 -10.23
C SER A 193 3.83 4.08 -9.91
N LEU A 194 3.07 3.13 -9.36
CA LEU A 194 3.52 1.79 -9.02
C LEU A 194 2.71 0.77 -9.81
N ILE A 195 3.37 0.02 -10.69
CA ILE A 195 2.74 -1.01 -11.52
C ILE A 195 3.41 -2.36 -11.23
N ILE A 196 2.58 -3.28 -10.78
CA ILE A 196 2.88 -4.70 -10.58
C ILE A 196 1.93 -5.46 -11.49
N ARG A 197 2.45 -6.05 -12.58
CA ARG A 197 1.57 -6.76 -13.53
C ARG A 197 1.23 -8.17 -13.07
N THR A 198 2.23 -9.00 -12.81
CA THR A 198 2.03 -10.32 -12.19
C THR A 198 2.90 -10.47 -10.95
N ALA A 199 2.30 -10.95 -9.87
CA ALA A 199 2.99 -11.34 -8.63
C ALA A 199 2.26 -12.51 -7.97
N ASP A 200 2.95 -13.38 -7.26
CA ASP A 200 2.27 -14.34 -6.38
C ASP A 200 1.73 -13.59 -5.16
N ARG A 201 2.57 -12.74 -4.56
CA ARG A 201 2.22 -11.98 -3.35
C ARG A 201 2.68 -10.53 -3.41
N VAL A 202 1.81 -9.62 -2.98
CA VAL A 202 2.13 -8.21 -2.75
C VAL A 202 1.76 -7.83 -1.33
N HIS A 203 2.74 -7.36 -0.56
CA HIS A 203 2.59 -7.08 0.85
C HIS A 203 3.04 -5.67 1.21
N PHE A 204 2.10 -4.85 1.67
CA PHE A 204 2.35 -3.54 2.25
C PHE A 204 2.18 -3.62 3.77
N GLN A 205 3.20 -3.22 4.53
CA GLN A 205 3.18 -3.34 5.99
C GLN A 205 3.75 -2.11 6.69
N LYS A 206 3.03 -1.57 7.68
CA LYS A 206 3.55 -0.45 8.50
C LYS A 206 3.99 0.76 7.67
N SER A 207 3.39 0.94 6.50
CA SER A 207 3.76 1.99 5.55
C SER A 207 2.80 3.17 5.64
N VAL A 208 3.29 4.35 5.28
CA VAL A 208 2.52 5.60 5.26
C VAL A 208 2.32 6.02 3.82
N PHE A 209 1.06 6.29 3.44
CA PHE A 209 0.68 6.81 2.14
C PHE A 209 0.17 8.23 2.33
N ALA A 210 1.11 9.18 2.34
CA ALA A 210 0.82 10.57 2.71
C ALA A 210 0.08 11.35 1.60
N SER A 211 0.25 10.96 0.33
CA SER A 211 -0.49 11.51 -0.81
C SER A 211 -0.56 10.45 -1.90
N LEU A 212 -1.77 10.16 -2.36
CA LEU A 212 -2.03 9.25 -3.47
C LEU A 212 -2.87 9.99 -4.52
N ALA A 213 -2.54 9.78 -5.79
CA ALA A 213 -3.41 10.11 -6.91
C ALA A 213 -4.39 8.97 -7.20
N GLU A 214 -5.42 9.27 -7.98
CA GLU A 214 -6.33 8.26 -8.54
C GLU A 214 -5.53 7.26 -9.41
N ASN A 215 -5.86 5.97 -9.30
CA ASN A 215 -5.13 4.89 -9.98
C ASN A 215 -3.60 4.97 -9.73
N SER A 216 -3.13 5.32 -8.54
CA SER A 216 -1.68 5.43 -8.27
C SER A 216 -0.99 4.05 -8.22
N ILE A 217 -1.71 3.02 -7.76
CA ILE A 217 -1.18 1.67 -7.56
C ILE A 217 -1.95 0.69 -8.46
N PHE A 218 -1.24 0.04 -9.38
CA PHE A 218 -1.76 -1.02 -10.24
C PHE A 218 -1.19 -2.37 -9.83
N ILE A 219 -2.06 -3.30 -9.46
CA ILE A 219 -1.74 -4.69 -9.14
C ILE A 219 -2.62 -5.57 -10.03
N LEU A 220 -2.18 -5.80 -11.26
CA LEU A 220 -3.08 -6.30 -12.31
C LEU A 220 -3.54 -7.74 -12.06
N TRP A 221 -2.61 -8.66 -11.78
CA TRP A 221 -2.91 -10.06 -11.47
C TRP A 221 -2.02 -10.54 -10.33
N THR A 222 -2.62 -10.83 -9.17
CA THR A 222 -1.86 -11.29 -8.00
C THR A 222 -2.62 -12.30 -7.18
N GLU A 223 -2.01 -13.41 -6.75
CA GLU A 223 -2.74 -14.39 -5.92
C GLU A 223 -3.12 -13.79 -4.56
N VAL A 224 -2.19 -13.10 -3.90
CA VAL A 224 -2.41 -12.51 -2.57
C VAL A 224 -1.97 -11.05 -2.50
N VAL A 225 -2.87 -10.15 -2.10
CA VAL A 225 -2.57 -8.75 -1.78
C VAL A 225 -2.89 -8.48 -0.32
N GLU A 226 -1.90 -8.07 0.45
CA GLU A 226 -2.03 -7.74 1.88
C GLU A 226 -1.59 -6.30 2.14
N ILE A 227 -2.46 -5.53 2.78
CA ILE A 227 -2.22 -4.15 3.23
C ILE A 227 -2.50 -4.12 4.73
N LEU A 228 -1.43 -4.16 5.52
CA LEU A 228 -1.49 -4.39 6.96
C LEU A 228 -0.87 -3.23 7.73
N ASN A 229 -1.59 -2.72 8.74
CA ASN A 229 -1.08 -1.70 9.66
C ASN A 229 -0.50 -0.46 8.94
N CYS A 230 -1.10 -0.06 7.82
CA CYS A 230 -0.70 1.11 7.06
C CYS A 230 -1.53 2.34 7.43
N SER A 231 -1.01 3.52 7.16
CA SER A 231 -1.71 4.80 7.37
C SER A 231 -1.90 5.50 6.03
N PHE A 232 -3.14 5.87 5.72
CA PHE A 232 -3.52 6.56 4.49
C PHE A 232 -4.03 7.96 4.79
N LYS A 233 -3.44 8.97 4.19
CA LYS A 233 -3.95 10.34 4.30
C LYS A 233 -5.23 10.55 3.51
N SER A 234 -5.29 9.97 2.32
CA SER A 234 -6.52 9.84 1.53
C SER A 234 -6.48 8.54 0.72
N LEU A 235 -7.63 7.93 0.51
CA LEU A 235 -7.86 6.89 -0.49
C LEU A 235 -8.66 7.53 -1.64
N PRO A 236 -8.00 8.05 -2.69
CA PRO A 236 -8.70 8.65 -3.83
C PRO A 236 -9.49 7.58 -4.61
N PRO A 237 -10.39 8.00 -5.52
CA PRO A 237 -11.13 7.07 -6.38
C PRO A 237 -10.19 6.10 -7.08
N SER A 238 -10.50 4.81 -7.01
CA SER A 238 -9.70 3.76 -7.64
C SER A 238 -8.19 3.86 -7.35
N PHE A 239 -7.77 4.26 -6.13
CA PHE A 239 -6.34 4.38 -5.79
C PHE A 239 -5.58 3.07 -6.07
N LEU A 240 -6.28 1.94 -5.85
CA LEU A 240 -5.84 0.60 -6.16
C LEU A 240 -6.63 0.05 -7.36
N TYR A 241 -5.91 -0.39 -8.38
CA TYR A 241 -6.48 -0.97 -9.60
C TYR A 241 -5.97 -2.39 -9.81
N GLY A 242 -6.85 -3.33 -10.15
CA GLY A 242 -6.47 -4.64 -10.66
C GLY A 242 -7.24 -5.81 -10.04
N HIS A 243 -6.62 -6.98 -9.94
CA HIS A 243 -7.31 -8.23 -9.59
C HIS A 243 -6.47 -9.12 -8.67
N THR A 244 -7.12 -9.71 -7.66
CA THR A 244 -6.49 -10.69 -6.77
C THR A 244 -7.42 -11.83 -6.34
N ASP A 245 -6.86 -12.97 -5.98
CA ASP A 245 -7.65 -14.06 -5.39
C ASP A 245 -7.94 -13.80 -3.90
N HIS A 246 -6.93 -13.35 -3.16
CA HIS A 246 -6.98 -13.10 -1.73
C HIS A 246 -6.56 -11.68 -1.41
N PHE A 247 -7.50 -10.89 -0.86
CA PHE A 247 -7.23 -9.54 -0.42
C PHE A 247 -7.36 -9.41 1.08
N SER A 248 -6.38 -8.80 1.73
CA SER A 248 -6.39 -8.46 3.15
C SER A 248 -6.11 -6.98 3.34
N PHE A 249 -7.04 -6.25 3.96
CA PHE A 249 -6.88 -4.85 4.31
C PHE A 249 -7.20 -4.68 5.78
N ASN A 250 -6.18 -4.87 6.62
CA ASN A 250 -6.36 -5.01 8.06
C ASN A 250 -5.51 -4.02 8.87
N ASP A 251 -6.07 -3.61 10.00
CA ASP A 251 -5.41 -2.78 11.01
C ASP A 251 -4.94 -1.41 10.45
N ASN A 252 -5.56 -0.90 9.39
CA ASN A 252 -5.16 0.35 8.74
C ASN A 252 -5.83 1.57 9.39
N ILE A 253 -5.17 2.72 9.28
CA ILE A 253 -5.74 4.03 9.65
C ILE A 253 -5.96 4.84 8.37
N ILE A 254 -7.18 5.34 8.20
CA ILE A 254 -7.60 6.05 6.99
C ILE A 254 -8.17 7.40 7.42
N ASP A 255 -7.48 8.48 7.07
CA ASP A 255 -7.93 9.84 7.34
C ASP A 255 -9.16 10.18 6.49
N ASN A 256 -9.10 9.90 5.19
CA ASN A 256 -10.19 10.17 4.26
C ASN A 256 -10.32 9.04 3.22
N SER A 257 -11.51 8.48 3.06
CA SER A 257 -11.81 7.54 1.97
C SER A 257 -12.78 8.18 1.00
N GLU A 258 -12.31 8.49 -0.21
CA GLU A 258 -13.09 9.20 -1.22
C GLU A 258 -14.01 8.26 -1.99
N THR A 259 -15.01 8.84 -2.66
CA THR A 259 -16.02 8.09 -3.41
C THR A 259 -15.36 7.10 -4.37
N ASN A 260 -15.82 5.84 -4.36
CA ASN A 260 -15.30 4.79 -5.25
C ASN A 260 -13.82 4.41 -5.04
N ALA A 261 -13.25 4.58 -3.83
CA ALA A 261 -11.84 4.26 -3.53
C ALA A 261 -11.39 2.87 -4.02
N PHE A 262 -12.24 1.85 -3.90
CA PHE A 262 -11.93 0.46 -4.28
C PHE A 262 -12.67 -0.04 -5.54
N GLN A 263 -13.29 0.86 -6.31
CA GLN A 263 -14.21 0.46 -7.40
C GLN A 263 -13.56 -0.38 -8.52
N ARG A 264 -12.24 -0.24 -8.72
CA ARG A 264 -11.49 -0.92 -9.78
C ARG A 264 -10.54 -2.00 -9.28
N PHE A 265 -10.72 -2.44 -8.04
CA PHE A 265 -9.97 -3.56 -7.49
C PHE A 265 -10.90 -4.75 -7.30
N PHE A 266 -10.57 -5.87 -7.94
CA PHE A 266 -11.42 -7.05 -8.00
C PHE A 266 -10.83 -8.18 -7.15
N VAL A 267 -11.69 -8.89 -6.41
CA VAL A 267 -11.29 -9.99 -5.54
C VAL A 267 -12.07 -11.26 -5.93
N SER A 268 -11.40 -12.36 -6.24
CA SER A 268 -12.04 -13.56 -6.79
C SER A 268 -12.44 -14.59 -5.72
N GLN A 269 -11.67 -14.74 -4.62
CA GLN A 269 -11.92 -15.74 -3.58
C GLN A 269 -12.28 -15.14 -2.23
N THR A 270 -11.32 -14.48 -1.57
CA THR A 270 -11.45 -14.06 -0.17
C THR A 270 -11.08 -12.61 0.00
N ALA A 271 -11.95 -11.82 0.62
CA ALA A 271 -11.65 -10.46 1.06
C ALA A 271 -11.73 -10.38 2.59
N GLU A 272 -10.66 -9.93 3.24
CA GLU A 272 -10.62 -9.61 4.65
C GLU A 272 -10.49 -8.10 4.86
N PHE A 273 -11.37 -7.56 5.70
CA PHE A 273 -11.45 -6.13 5.96
C PHE A 273 -11.68 -5.89 7.46
N LYS A 274 -10.61 -5.93 8.25
CA LYS A 274 -10.69 -5.99 9.71
C LYS A 274 -9.93 -4.87 10.42
N ASN A 275 -10.46 -4.44 11.56
CA ASN A 275 -9.78 -3.54 12.50
C ASN A 275 -9.30 -2.20 11.88
N ASN A 276 -9.93 -1.74 10.80
CA ASN A 276 -9.56 -0.46 10.19
C ASN A 276 -10.22 0.70 10.95
N LYS A 277 -9.56 1.85 10.98
CA LYS A 277 -10.07 3.09 11.56
C LYS A 277 -10.24 4.15 10.48
N PHE A 278 -11.47 4.55 10.21
CA PHE A 278 -11.79 5.60 9.25
C PHE A 278 -12.22 6.90 9.92
N LEU A 279 -11.54 8.01 9.62
CA LEU A 279 -11.92 9.33 10.12
C LEU A 279 -12.96 10.03 9.24
N ALA A 280 -12.97 9.74 7.94
CA ALA A 280 -13.93 10.24 6.96
C ALA A 280 -14.14 9.21 5.86
N VAL A 281 -15.40 9.02 5.44
CA VAL A 281 -15.80 8.00 4.47
C VAL A 281 -16.91 8.54 3.57
N GLU A 282 -16.63 8.59 2.28
CA GLU A 282 -17.59 8.95 1.24
C GLU A 282 -18.27 7.71 0.65
N THR A 283 -19.22 7.89 -0.27
CA THR A 283 -20.04 6.81 -0.83
C THR A 283 -19.21 5.71 -1.52
N ASP A 284 -19.57 4.44 -1.28
CA ASP A 284 -18.95 3.26 -1.94
C ASP A 284 -17.41 3.20 -1.82
N SER A 285 -16.88 3.61 -0.66
CA SER A 285 -15.44 3.79 -0.44
C SER A 285 -14.79 2.86 0.61
N ILE A 286 -15.55 1.92 1.21
CA ILE A 286 -15.06 1.18 2.39
C ILE A 286 -14.36 -0.13 2.04
N PHE A 287 -14.76 -0.82 0.97
CA PHE A 287 -14.11 -2.05 0.54
C PHE A 287 -14.40 -2.31 -0.95
N PRO A 288 -13.66 -3.21 -1.62
CA PRO A 288 -13.92 -3.62 -3.00
C PRO A 288 -15.38 -3.99 -3.21
N SER A 289 -16.10 -3.14 -3.95
CA SER A 289 -17.54 -3.28 -4.10
C SER A 289 -17.88 -4.40 -5.09
N PRO A 290 -18.81 -5.31 -4.77
CA PRO A 290 -19.31 -6.30 -5.71
C PRO A 290 -20.23 -5.70 -6.80
N ASN A 291 -20.58 -4.41 -6.73
CA ASN A 291 -21.82 -3.92 -7.36
C ASN A 291 -21.75 -3.42 -8.81
N ASN A 292 -20.61 -3.42 -9.50
CA ASN A 292 -20.56 -2.89 -10.86
C ASN A 292 -20.01 -3.94 -11.84
N ASN A 293 -20.90 -4.76 -12.41
CA ASN A 293 -20.67 -5.60 -13.60
C ASN A 293 -19.71 -6.80 -13.49
N VAL A 294 -19.35 -7.26 -12.29
CA VAL A 294 -18.51 -8.47 -12.17
C VAL A 294 -19.35 -9.65 -11.71
N THR A 295 -19.51 -10.63 -12.60
CA THR A 295 -20.17 -11.92 -12.38
C THR A 295 -19.44 -12.83 -11.39
N GLU A 296 -18.31 -12.38 -10.84
CA GLU A 296 -17.54 -13.10 -9.82
C GLU A 296 -17.95 -12.62 -8.43
N VAL A 297 -18.85 -13.37 -7.81
CA VAL A 297 -19.22 -13.18 -6.41
C VAL A 297 -18.02 -13.56 -5.55
N ILE A 298 -17.46 -12.61 -4.80
CA ILE A 298 -16.45 -12.88 -3.76
C ILE A 298 -16.99 -14.04 -2.90
N LYS A 299 -16.30 -15.18 -2.88
CA LYS A 299 -16.80 -16.38 -2.21
C LYS A 299 -16.86 -16.21 -0.70
N LYS A 300 -15.93 -15.46 -0.13
CA LYS A 300 -15.83 -15.24 1.32
C LYS A 300 -15.43 -13.80 1.64
N ILE A 301 -16.31 -13.08 2.33
CA ILE A 301 -16.03 -11.75 2.87
C ILE A 301 -15.96 -11.87 4.39
N SER A 302 -14.83 -11.46 4.98
CA SER A 302 -14.63 -11.40 6.43
C SER A 302 -14.41 -9.96 6.86
N VAL A 303 -15.41 -9.39 7.52
CA VAL A 303 -15.40 -8.00 8.01
C VAL A 303 -15.57 -8.03 9.52
N GLY A 304 -14.80 -7.22 10.25
CA GLY A 304 -15.03 -7.03 11.67
C GLY A 304 -14.07 -6.07 12.36
N GLY A 305 -14.52 -5.48 13.46
CA GLY A 305 -13.67 -4.62 14.30
C GLY A 305 -13.34 -3.26 13.69
N ASN A 306 -13.99 -2.88 12.58
CA ASN A 306 -13.77 -1.57 11.98
C ASN A 306 -14.39 -0.47 12.86
N SER A 307 -13.77 0.71 12.85
CA SER A 307 -14.23 1.88 13.59
C SER A 307 -14.36 3.09 12.68
N PHE A 308 -15.46 3.82 12.83
CA PHE A 308 -15.82 4.94 11.95
C PHE A 308 -16.06 6.21 12.75
N HIS A 309 -15.77 7.36 12.15
CA HIS A 309 -16.34 8.62 12.59
C HIS A 309 -17.79 8.65 12.15
N CYS A 310 -18.72 8.53 13.09
CA CYS A 310 -20.14 8.49 12.77
C CYS A 310 -20.69 9.90 12.64
N ASP A 311 -20.90 10.33 11.40
CA ASP A 311 -21.61 11.54 11.02
C ASP A 311 -22.51 11.25 9.80
N CYS A 312 -23.18 12.26 9.26
CA CYS A 312 -24.11 12.10 8.14
C CYS A 312 -23.48 11.58 6.85
N ARG A 313 -22.16 11.61 6.70
CA ARG A 313 -21.48 11.01 5.54
C ARG A 313 -21.59 9.49 5.54
N LEU A 314 -21.92 8.85 6.66
CA LEU A 314 -22.20 7.40 6.71
C LEU A 314 -23.64 7.02 6.35
N ALA A 315 -24.53 7.99 6.10
CA ALA A 315 -25.96 7.71 5.87
C ALA A 315 -26.20 6.75 4.69
N TRP A 316 -25.35 6.81 3.66
CA TRP A 316 -25.44 5.94 2.47
C TRP A 316 -25.21 4.45 2.79
N LEU A 317 -24.52 4.10 3.88
CA LEU A 317 -24.36 2.69 4.27
C LEU A 317 -25.71 2.02 4.54
N PHE A 318 -26.65 2.81 5.05
CA PHE A 318 -27.96 2.32 5.47
C PHE A 318 -28.97 2.25 4.32
N THR A 319 -28.74 2.96 3.22
CA THR A 319 -29.54 2.81 2.00
C THR A 319 -29.19 1.51 1.27
N GLY A 320 -27.90 1.13 1.24
CA GLY A 320 -27.38 -0.12 0.68
C GLY A 320 -27.29 -1.29 1.68
N ARG A 321 -28.13 -1.32 2.71
CA ARG A 321 -27.96 -2.18 3.90
C ARG A 321 -27.73 -3.67 3.62
N GLU A 322 -28.24 -4.21 2.52
CA GLU A 322 -28.06 -5.63 2.19
C GLU A 322 -26.61 -5.95 1.86
N VAL A 323 -25.95 -5.07 1.10
CA VAL A 323 -24.54 -5.17 0.74
C VAL A 323 -23.65 -4.84 1.94
N TYR A 324 -24.02 -3.82 2.71
CA TYR A 324 -23.21 -3.30 3.81
C TYR A 324 -23.52 -3.92 5.18
N SER A 325 -24.45 -4.88 5.26
CA SER A 325 -24.87 -5.51 6.51
C SER A 325 -23.70 -6.05 7.35
N PRO A 326 -22.69 -6.75 6.77
CA PRO A 326 -21.56 -7.24 7.55
C PRO A 326 -20.79 -6.10 8.25
N ILE A 327 -20.57 -4.97 7.56
CA ILE A 327 -19.90 -3.80 8.14
C ILE A 327 -20.76 -3.17 9.23
N ILE A 328 -22.05 -2.94 8.93
CA ILE A 328 -22.99 -2.28 9.86
C ILE A 328 -23.06 -3.02 11.20
N HIS A 329 -23.07 -4.36 11.19
CA HIS A 329 -23.22 -5.16 12.41
C HIS A 329 -21.91 -5.43 13.16
N SER A 330 -20.76 -5.33 12.49
CA SER A 330 -19.45 -5.69 13.07
C SER A 330 -18.55 -4.49 13.38
N SER A 331 -19.07 -3.28 13.22
CA SER A 331 -18.31 -2.03 13.34
C SER A 331 -18.90 -1.09 14.39
N ASN A 332 -18.09 -0.15 14.85
CA ASN A 332 -18.46 0.79 15.91
C ASN A 332 -18.17 2.25 15.52
N CYS A 333 -18.87 3.18 16.15
CA CYS A 333 -18.58 4.60 16.14
C CYS A 333 -17.50 4.92 17.17
N TYR A 334 -16.36 5.48 16.77
CA TYR A 334 -15.31 5.83 17.74
C TYR A 334 -15.57 7.19 18.39
N ASN A 335 -16.24 8.12 17.71
CA ASN A 335 -16.61 9.44 18.25
C ASN A 335 -17.75 9.37 19.29
N TYR A 336 -18.46 8.25 19.36
CA TYR A 336 -19.44 7.94 20.41
C TYR A 336 -19.02 6.65 21.10
N ARG A 337 -18.22 6.73 22.18
CA ARG A 337 -17.69 5.60 23.00
C ARG A 337 -18.15 4.19 22.57
N HIS A 338 -17.56 3.67 21.50
CA HIS A 338 -17.82 2.32 20.94
C HIS A 338 -19.30 1.97 20.70
N PHE A 339 -20.11 2.96 20.30
CA PHE A 339 -21.51 2.77 19.97
C PHE A 339 -21.62 1.93 18.70
N PRO A 340 -22.37 0.81 18.70
CA PRO A 340 -22.48 -0.05 17.51
C PRO A 340 -23.05 0.71 16.31
N LEU A 341 -22.42 0.56 15.14
CA LEU A 341 -22.85 1.26 13.92
C LEU A 341 -24.28 0.89 13.52
N SER A 342 -24.71 -0.35 13.77
CA SER A 342 -26.08 -0.83 13.55
C SER A 342 -27.16 -0.03 14.29
N GLN A 343 -26.82 0.58 15.43
CA GLN A 343 -27.75 1.43 16.18
C GLN A 343 -27.87 2.84 15.59
N MET A 344 -26.97 3.24 14.69
CA MET A 344 -27.01 4.54 14.01
C MET A 344 -28.12 4.65 12.96
N PHE A 345 -28.66 3.51 12.49
CA PHE A 345 -29.70 3.45 11.45
C PHE A 345 -30.88 4.41 11.72
N ARG A 346 -31.39 4.40 12.97
CA ARG A 346 -32.55 5.24 13.33
C ARG A 346 -32.25 6.74 13.25
N TYR A 347 -31.00 7.14 13.47
CA TYR A 347 -30.60 8.55 13.46
C TYR A 347 -30.34 9.06 12.04
N PHE A 348 -29.79 8.23 11.17
CA PHE A 348 -29.56 8.63 9.78
C PHE A 348 -30.83 8.51 8.93
N TYR A 349 -31.73 7.57 9.25
CA TYR A 349 -32.97 7.36 8.50
C TYR A 349 -34.11 8.30 8.91
N SER A 350 -34.04 8.96 10.07
CA SER A 350 -34.99 10.04 10.37
C SER A 350 -34.70 11.21 9.43
N ASN A 351 -35.42 11.26 8.30
CA ASN A 351 -35.29 12.12 7.11
C ASN A 351 -34.94 13.62 7.31
N GLU A 352 -34.90 14.14 8.52
CA GLU A 352 -34.63 15.55 8.83
C GLU A 352 -33.17 15.82 9.25
N THR A 353 -32.43 14.84 9.76
CA THR A 353 -31.13 15.08 10.41
C THR A 353 -29.94 15.20 9.44
N CYS A 354 -29.93 14.45 8.34
CA CYS A 354 -28.84 14.49 7.36
C CYS A 354 -29.15 15.23 6.06
N ASN A 355 -30.40 15.66 5.87
CA ASN A 355 -30.81 16.47 4.72
C ASN A 355 -30.67 17.98 4.96
N PHE A 356 -30.34 18.42 6.18
CA PHE A 356 -30.11 19.82 6.49
C PHE A 356 -28.64 20.19 6.28
N SER A 357 -28.38 21.22 5.47
CA SER A 357 -27.06 21.83 5.22
C SER A 357 -26.42 22.52 6.44
N GLY A 358 -26.92 22.24 7.65
CA GLY A 358 -26.43 22.74 8.93
C GLY A 358 -26.48 21.63 9.99
N PHE A 359 -25.67 20.60 9.80
CA PHE A 359 -25.53 19.50 10.76
C PHE A 359 -24.97 20.02 12.10
N ASP A 360 -25.80 19.97 13.15
CA ASP A 360 -25.38 20.27 14.53
C ASP A 360 -25.12 18.96 15.29
N SER A 361 -23.84 18.62 15.45
CA SER A 361 -23.38 17.45 16.21
C SER A 361 -23.91 17.40 17.65
N THR A 362 -24.21 18.56 18.24
CA THR A 362 -24.75 18.68 19.60
C THR A 362 -26.17 18.13 19.69
N ARG A 363 -27.00 18.46 18.69
CA ARG A 363 -28.39 18.00 18.60
C ARG A 363 -28.47 16.49 18.38
N MET A 364 -27.52 15.91 17.64
CA MET A 364 -27.42 14.46 17.47
C MET A 364 -27.07 13.76 18.79
N LEU A 365 -26.07 14.27 19.53
CA LEU A 365 -25.69 13.73 20.83
C LEU A 365 -26.86 13.79 21.84
N GLU A 366 -27.62 14.89 21.84
CA GLU A 366 -28.83 14.99 22.66
C GLU A 366 -29.89 13.95 22.29
N GLN A 367 -30.17 13.76 20.99
CA GLN A 367 -31.11 12.74 20.53
C GLN A 367 -30.63 11.33 20.90
N MET A 368 -29.33 11.06 20.79
CA MET A 368 -28.73 9.79 21.19
C MET A 368 -28.90 9.52 22.68
N ASN A 369 -28.59 10.51 23.52
CA ASN A 369 -28.77 10.39 24.97
C ASN A 369 -30.25 10.19 25.34
N ARG A 370 -31.19 10.89 24.69
CA ARG A 370 -32.63 10.69 24.90
C ARG A 370 -33.10 9.30 24.48
N GLN A 371 -32.55 8.74 23.41
CA GLN A 371 -32.87 7.40 22.94
C GLN A 371 -32.32 6.33 23.90
N LEU A 372 -31.06 6.46 24.33
CA LEU A 372 -30.44 5.60 25.33
C LEU A 372 -31.25 5.57 26.63
N LEU A 373 -31.68 6.74 27.11
CA LEU A 373 -32.56 6.85 28.28
C LEU A 373 -33.94 6.20 28.05
N LYS A 374 -34.49 6.25 26.84
CA LYS A 374 -35.76 5.59 26.49
C LYS A 374 -35.64 4.07 26.41
N ASP A 375 -34.51 3.55 25.93
CA ASP A 375 -34.27 2.11 25.87
C ASP A 375 -33.96 1.54 27.27
N ASP A 376 -33.24 2.28 28.12
CA ASP A 376 -32.96 1.90 29.51
C ASP A 376 -34.25 1.89 30.38
N THR A 377 -35.14 2.86 30.17
CA THR A 377 -36.46 2.88 30.84
C THR A 377 -37.39 1.77 30.38
N ARG A 378 -37.21 1.19 29.18
CA ARG A 378 -37.96 0.01 28.73
C ARG A 378 -37.46 -1.29 29.34
N VAL A 379 -36.18 -1.37 29.73
CA VAL A 379 -35.64 -2.52 30.48
C VAL A 379 -36.10 -2.50 31.95
N SER A 380 -36.50 -1.35 32.50
CA SER A 380 -37.03 -1.23 33.87
C SER A 380 -38.50 -1.68 34.06
N LYS A 381 -39.21 -2.05 32.99
CA LYS A 381 -40.55 -2.67 33.10
C LYS A 381 -40.48 -4.19 33.04
N ALA A 382 -39.71 -4.80 33.94
CA ALA A 382 -40.05 -6.14 34.38
C ALA A 382 -41.43 -6.07 35.07
N PRO A 383 -42.35 -7.02 34.80
CA PRO A 383 -43.61 -7.05 35.53
C PRO A 383 -43.31 -7.11 37.04
N PRO A 384 -44.10 -6.44 37.90
CA PRO A 384 -43.88 -6.49 39.34
C PRO A 384 -43.85 -7.95 39.78
N LEU A 385 -42.74 -8.35 40.41
CA LEU A 385 -42.63 -9.65 41.06
C LEU A 385 -43.60 -9.61 42.25
N TYR A 386 -44.79 -10.20 42.09
CA TYR A 386 -45.71 -10.40 43.20
C TYR A 386 -45.14 -11.46 44.13
N ILE A 387 -44.47 -11.01 45.20
CA ILE A 387 -44.13 -11.87 46.34
C ILE A 387 -45.38 -11.97 47.21
N GLY A 388 -46.15 -13.04 47.02
CA GLY A 388 -47.22 -13.41 47.94
C GLY A 388 -46.60 -13.92 49.24
N ILE A 389 -46.66 -13.12 50.31
CA ILE A 389 -46.32 -13.56 51.66
C ILE A 389 -47.55 -14.27 52.26
N PHE A 390 -47.54 -15.60 52.24
CA PHE A 390 -48.45 -16.37 53.09
C PHE A 390 -47.76 -16.69 54.41
N GLY A 391 -48.25 -16.06 55.48
CA GLY A 391 -47.83 -16.36 56.84
C GLY A 391 -48.46 -17.67 57.33
N LYS A 392 -47.62 -18.67 57.62
CA LYS A 392 -47.43 -19.24 58.97
C LYS A 392 -46.46 -20.44 58.88
N ASN A 393 -45.36 -20.30 59.62
CA ASN A 393 -44.43 -21.33 60.07
C ASN A 393 -43.47 -21.97 59.01
N PHE A 394 -42.18 -21.77 59.31
CA PHE A 394 -40.99 -22.56 58.96
C PHE A 394 -40.21 -22.34 57.63
N MET A 395 -38.91 -22.08 57.84
CA MET A 395 -37.71 -22.17 56.99
C MET A 395 -37.69 -21.54 55.58
N ILE A 396 -36.81 -20.54 55.45
CA ILE A 396 -36.41 -19.91 54.18
C ILE A 396 -35.49 -20.87 53.40
N SER A 397 -35.91 -21.27 52.20
CA SER A 397 -35.04 -21.76 51.14
C SER A 397 -35.44 -21.02 49.85
N ILE A 398 -34.51 -20.26 49.29
CA ILE A 398 -34.73 -19.47 48.07
C ILE A 398 -34.50 -20.39 46.87
N PHE A 399 -35.57 -20.72 46.14
CA PHE A 399 -35.50 -21.32 44.81
C PHE A 399 -35.78 -20.25 43.76
N ILE A 400 -34.81 -19.98 42.88
CA ILE A 400 -34.98 -19.15 41.69
C ILE A 400 -35.39 -20.09 40.54
N LEU A 401 -36.64 -20.00 40.09
CA LEU A 401 -37.12 -20.69 38.89
C LEU A 401 -37.21 -19.68 37.73
N CYS A 402 -36.28 -19.77 36.77
CA CYS A 402 -36.39 -19.08 35.49
C CYS A 402 -37.37 -19.83 34.59
N VAL A 403 -38.53 -19.22 34.30
CA VAL A 403 -39.43 -19.71 33.26
C VAL A 403 -39.06 -19.05 31.93
N MET A 404 -38.39 -19.81 31.05
CA MET A 404 -38.26 -19.45 29.64
C MET A 404 -39.61 -19.65 28.94
N LYS A 405 -40.18 -18.56 28.42
CA LYS A 405 -41.34 -18.60 27.52
C LYS A 405 -40.83 -18.77 26.09
N MET A 406 -40.87 -19.99 25.58
CA MET A 406 -40.78 -20.26 24.14
C MET A 406 -42.12 -19.95 23.49
N THR A 407 -42.13 -19.02 22.54
CA THR A 407 -43.24 -18.87 21.59
C THR A 407 -42.78 -19.40 20.24
N GLY A 408 -43.16 -20.65 19.95
CA GLY A 408 -43.24 -21.17 18.59
C GLY A 408 -44.67 -21.02 18.10
N ASN A 409 -44.85 -20.38 16.95
CA ASN A 409 -46.13 -20.34 16.24
C ASN A 409 -46.21 -21.54 15.29
N VAL A 410 -47.41 -22.12 15.26
CA VAL A 410 -48.00 -22.88 14.15
C VAL A 410 -48.30 -21.92 13.01
#